data_AF-A0A3Q3XGJ1-F1
#
_entry.id   AF-A0A3Q3XGJ1-F1
#
_cell.length_a   1.000
_cell.length_b   1.000
_cell.length_c   1.000
_cell.angle_alpha   90.00
_cell.angle_beta   90.00
_cell.angle_gamma   90.00
#
_symmetry.space_group_name_H-M   'P 1'
#
loop_
_entity.id
_entity.type
_entity.pdbx_description
1 polymer ?
#
loop_
_entity_poly.entity_id
_entity_poly.type
_entity_poly.pdbx_seq_one_letter_code
_entity_poly.pdbx_strand_id
1 'polypeptide(L)' 'MDPIQKLFLDSIREYSTKSQAAGGLVDAGSEYEKALADEVAKLQRLYGGGDLTSFPEFKFTEPTFDEVSQK' A
#
# COMPACT_ATOMS: atom_id res chain seq x y z
N MET A 1 -6.29 2.06 -43.49
CA MET A 1 -6.20 1.72 -42.06
C MET A 1 -7.43 0.91 -41.72
N ASP A 2 -7.26 -0.30 -41.19
CA ASP A 2 -8.35 -1.15 -40.72
C ASP A 2 -9.05 -0.49 -39.51
N PRO A 3 -10.40 -0.44 -39.45
CA PRO A 3 -11.15 0.06 -38.31
C PRO A 3 -10.70 -0.45 -36.94
N ILE A 4 -10.30 -1.71 -36.81
CA ILE A 4 -9.85 -2.28 -35.52
C ILE A 4 -8.51 -1.67 -35.11
N GLN A 5 -7.59 -1.56 -36.06
CA GLN A 5 -6.27 -0.95 -35.81
C GLN A 5 -6.40 0.53 -35.44
N LYS A 6 -7.36 1.24 -36.05
CA LYS A 6 -7.67 2.62 -35.69
C LYS A 6 -8.17 2.72 -34.25
N LEU A 7 -9.14 1.89 -33.86
CA LEU A 7 -9.69 1.89 -32.50
C LEU A 7 -8.60 1.64 -31.45
N PHE A 8 -7.69 0.69 -31.72
CA PHE A 8 -6.59 0.40 -30.82
C PHE A 8 -5.65 1.61 -30.62
N LEU A 9 -5.27 2.29 -31.71
CA LEU A 9 -4.43 3.47 -31.65
C LEU A 9 -5.11 4.65 -30.95
N ASP A 10 -6.41 4.82 -31.17
CA ASP A 10 -7.20 5.86 -30.53
C ASP A 10 -7.26 5.61 -29.01
N SER A 11 -7.49 4.37 -28.56
CA SER A 11 -7.46 4.00 -27.14
C SER A 11 -6.10 4.25 -26.48
N ILE A 12 -4.98 3.95 -27.16
CA ILE A 12 -3.63 4.23 -26.65
C ILE A 12 -3.43 5.73 -26.45
N ARG A 13 -3.80 6.54 -27.44
CA ARG A 13 -3.63 7.99 -27.39
C ARG A 13 -4.49 8.62 -26.30
N GLU A 14 -5.72 8.14 -26.15
CA GLU A 14 -6.64 8.59 -25.11
C GLU A 14 -6.04 8.32 -23.72
N TYR A 15 -5.62 7.08 -23.46
CA TYR A 15 -5.00 6.73 -22.18
C TYR A 15 -3.69 7.50 -21.93
N SER A 16 -2.83 7.64 -22.94
CA SER A 16 -1.58 8.41 -22.82
C SER A 16 -1.84 9.86 -22.41
N THR A 17 -2.87 10.48 -22.99
CA THR A 17 -3.24 11.87 -22.68
C THR A 17 -3.76 11.97 -21.24
N LYS A 18 -4.65 11.04 -20.85
CA LYS A 18 -5.20 10.98 -19.48
C LYS A 18 -4.12 10.73 -18.43
N SER A 19 -3.19 9.81 -18.70
CA SER A 19 -2.09 9.47 -17.81
C SER A 19 -1.12 10.62 -17.59
N GLN A 20 -0.77 11.35 -18.66
CA GLN A 20 0.06 12.55 -18.55
C GLN A 20 -0.63 13.65 -17.75
N ALA A 21 -1.93 13.86 -17.94
CA ALA A 21 -2.70 14.87 -17.21
C ALA A 21 -2.89 14.51 -15.72
N ALA A 22 -3.10 13.24 -15.41
CA ALA A 22 -3.29 12.77 -14.04
C ALA A 22 -1.99 12.82 -13.22
N GLY A 23 -0.80 12.74 -13.85
CA GLY A 23 0.49 12.71 -13.16
C GLY A 23 0.66 11.50 -12.22
N GLY A 24 -0.20 10.50 -12.36
CA GLY A 24 -0.41 9.40 -11.43
C GLY A 24 -1.49 8.45 -11.95
N LEU A 25 -2.25 7.84 -11.05
CA LEU A 25 -3.34 6.95 -11.43
C LEU A 25 -4.43 7.71 -12.21
N VAL A 26 -4.70 7.25 -13.43
CA VAL A 26 -5.77 7.79 -14.28
C VAL A 26 -7.11 7.57 -13.60
N ASP A 27 -7.93 8.62 -13.55
CA ASP A 27 -9.26 8.62 -12.95
C ASP A 27 -9.30 8.23 -11.46
N ALA A 28 -8.17 8.36 -10.74
CA ALA A 28 -8.16 8.24 -9.29
C ALA A 28 -8.88 9.45 -8.66
N GLY A 29 -10.11 9.21 -8.21
CA GLY A 29 -10.92 10.18 -7.46
C GLY A 29 -10.84 9.96 -5.95
N SER A 30 -11.64 10.74 -5.21
CA SER A 30 -11.74 10.65 -3.73
C SER A 30 -12.15 9.26 -3.22
N GLU A 31 -12.89 8.50 -4.02
CA GLU A 31 -13.30 7.13 -3.70
C GLU A 31 -12.09 6.18 -3.68
N TYR A 32 -11.16 6.33 -4.64
CA TYR A 32 -9.93 5.55 -4.68
C TYR A 32 -9.04 5.89 -3.49
N GLU A 33 -8.84 7.17 -3.20
CA GLU A 33 -8.03 7.62 -2.06
C GLU A 33 -8.59 7.11 -0.73
N LYS A 34 -9.91 7.13 -0.57
CA LYS A 34 -10.59 6.58 0.61
C LYS A 34 -10.36 5.08 0.74
N ALA A 35 -10.57 4.32 -0.34
CA ALA A 35 -10.33 2.87 -0.34
C ALA A 35 -8.86 2.53 -0.04
N LEU A 36 -7.92 3.32 -0.58
CA LEU A 36 -6.50 3.18 -0.29
C LEU A 36 -6.20 3.42 1.20
N ALA A 37 -6.73 4.50 1.78
CA ALA A 37 -6.57 4.81 3.20
C ALA A 37 -7.16 3.71 4.10
N ASP A 38 -8.33 3.19 3.75
CA ASP A 38 -9.01 2.12 4.50
C ASP A 38 -8.19 0.81 4.47
N GLU A 39 -7.64 0.41 3.32
CA GLU A 39 -6.78 -0.78 3.22
C GLU A 39 -5.43 -0.57 3.94
N VAL A 40 -4.83 0.62 3.86
CA VAL A 40 -3.60 0.93 4.61
C VAL A 40 -3.84 0.87 6.12
N ALA A 41 -4.95 1.42 6.61
CA ALA A 41 -5.30 1.37 8.03
C ALA A 41 -5.53 -0.07 8.52
N LYS A 42 -6.14 -0.90 7.67
CA LYS A 42 -6.30 -2.34 7.93
C LYS A 42 -4.95 -3.05 8.01
N LEU A 43 -4.02 -2.78 7.10
CA LEU A 43 -2.66 -3.33 7.14
C LEU A 43 -1.92 -2.93 8.42
N GLN A 44 -2.00 -1.66 8.83
CA GLN A 44 -1.39 -1.19 10.08
C GLN A 44 -1.98 -1.90 11.31
N ARG A 45 -3.29 -2.15 11.32
CA ARG A 45 -3.94 -2.90 12.41
C ARG A 45 -3.49 -4.37 12.47
N LEU A 46 -3.29 -5.00 11.32
CA LEU A 46 -2.91 -6.42 11.21
C LEU A 46 -1.42 -6.66 11.50
N TYR A 47 -0.55 -5.78 11.01
CA TYR A 47 0.90 -5.99 10.99
C TYR A 47 1.67 -5.12 11.98
N GLY A 48 0.98 -4.29 12.77
CA GLY A 48 1.56 -3.48 13.84
C GLY A 48 1.47 -1.99 13.52
N GLY A 49 0.95 -1.22 14.50
CA GLY A 49 0.70 0.23 14.40
C GLY A 49 1.95 1.10 14.50
N GLY A 50 3.02 0.72 13.81
CA GLY A 50 4.29 1.45 13.74
C GLY A 50 4.58 1.95 12.33
N ASP A 51 5.78 2.51 12.15
CA ASP A 51 6.26 2.89 10.84
C ASP A 51 6.56 1.64 9.99
N LEU A 52 5.72 1.38 8.99
CA LEU A 52 5.84 0.26 8.05
C LEU A 52 7.07 0.36 7.13
N THR A 53 7.77 1.50 7.12
CA THR A 53 8.98 1.70 6.32
C THR A 53 10.25 1.31 7.07
N SER A 54 10.15 1.02 8.38
CA SER A 54 11.29 0.71 9.24
C SER A 54 11.15 -0.67 9.90
N PHE A 55 12.28 -1.35 10.09
CA PHE A 55 12.30 -2.62 10.81
C PHE A 55 12.27 -2.36 12.33
N PRO A 56 11.50 -3.14 13.13
CA PRO A 56 11.38 -2.90 14.56
C PRO A 56 12.70 -3.12 15.31
N GLU A 57 12.97 -2.26 16.28
CA GLU A 57 14.00 -2.50 17.29
C GLU A 57 13.48 -3.49 18.35
N PHE A 58 14.22 -4.56 18.55
CA PHE A 58 13.94 -5.53 19.61
C PHE A 58 14.76 -5.19 20.85
N LYS A 59 14.09 -4.90 21.96
CA LYS A 59 14.72 -4.78 23.29
C LYS A 59 14.39 -6.02 24.10
N PHE A 60 15.40 -6.82 24.40
CA PHE A 60 15.25 -7.99 25.24
C PHE A 60 15.51 -7.58 26.69
N THR A 61 14.51 -7.73 27.55
CA THR A 61 14.69 -7.58 29.00
C THR A 61 15.34 -8.84 29.57
N GLU A 62 16.21 -8.67 30.56
CA GLU A 62 16.79 -9.83 31.24
C GLU A 62 15.69 -10.69 31.90
N PRO A 63 15.75 -12.02 31.77
CA PRO A 63 14.78 -12.90 32.40
C PRO A 63 14.93 -12.84 33.92
N THR A 64 13.82 -12.64 34.63
CA THR A 64 13.77 -12.76 36.09
C THR A 64 13.76 -14.24 36.47
N PHE A 65 14.81 -14.69 37.17
CA PHE A 65 14.85 -16.04 37.72
C PHE A 65 14.13 -16.07 39.06
N ASP A 66 13.04 -16.84 39.16
CA ASP A 66 12.44 -17.16 40.46
C ASP A 66 13.31 -18.22 41.16
N GLU A 67 13.78 -17.92 42.37
CA GLU A 67 14.49 -18.89 43.21
C GLU A 67 13.55 -20.05 43.57
N VAL A 68 13.75 -21.19 42.91
CA VAL A 68 13.17 -22.47 43.36
C VAL A 68 13.81 -22.84 44.70
N SER A 69 13.10 -22.52 45.79
CA SER A 69 13.44 -22.97 47.14
C SER A 69 13.58 -24.49 47.14
N GLN A 70 14.82 -24.97 47.28
CA GLN A 70 15.11 -26.37 47.55
C GLN A 70 14.53 -26.72 48.93
N LYS A 71 13.65 -27.71 48.93
CA LYS A 71 13.09 -28.32 50.13
C LYS A 71 13.82 -29.64 50.42
#